data_AF-A0AAW6I1B1-F1
#
_entry.id   AF-A0AAW6I1B1-F1
#
_cell.length_a   1.000
_cell.length_b   1.000
_cell.length_c   1.000
_cell.angle_alpha   90.00
_cell.angle_beta   90.00
_cell.angle_gamma   90.00
#
_symmetry.space_group_name_H-M   'P 1'
#
loop_
_entity.id
_entity.type
_entity.pdbx_description
1 polymer ?
#
loop_
_entity_poly.entity_id
_entity_poly.type
_entity_poly.pdbx_seq_one_letter_code
_entity_poly.pdbx_strand_id
1 'polypeptide(L)'
;MIRKWKLLFVGVSCIMGTAMAQNNPILLFPKGAPGETTKLIEKADTEGGKTGGETVLRVTNVSEPTITVYPAPDEVATGAAVVV
;
A
#
# COMPACT_ATOMS: atom_id res chain seq x y z
N MET A 1 -27.60 -28.57 34.85
CA MET A 1 -27.73 -28.88 33.41
C MET A 1 -26.95 -27.84 32.61
N ILE A 2 -25.64 -28.09 32.47
CA ILE A 2 -24.72 -27.38 31.56
C ILE A 2 -24.76 -28.15 30.22
N ARG A 3 -24.53 -27.47 29.09
CA ARG A 3 -24.77 -27.91 27.68
C ARG A 3 -26.17 -27.47 27.24
N LYS A 4 -26.36 -26.39 26.47
CA LYS A 4 -26.05 -26.34 25.03
C LYS A 4 -25.69 -24.92 24.54
N TRP A 5 -25.70 -23.91 25.43
CA TRP A 5 -25.50 -22.51 25.02
C TRP A 5 -24.05 -22.18 24.62
N LYS A 6 -23.05 -22.90 25.14
CA LYS A 6 -21.64 -22.64 24.77
C LYS A 6 -21.28 -23.00 23.31
N LEU A 7 -22.16 -23.69 22.58
CA LEU A 7 -21.93 -24.03 21.17
C LEU A 7 -22.34 -22.92 20.19
N LEU A 8 -23.03 -21.88 20.65
CA LEU A 8 -23.39 -20.75 19.76
C LEU A 8 -22.24 -19.72 19.61
N PHE A 9 -21.17 -19.83 20.41
CA PHE A 9 -20.06 -18.87 20.40
C PHE A 9 -18.88 -19.24 19.48
N VAL A 10 -18.95 -20.36 18.75
CA VAL A 10 -17.80 -20.90 17.99
C VAL A 10 -17.96 -20.75 16.46
N GLY A 11 -19.09 -20.25 15.97
CA GLY A 11 -19.40 -20.23 14.53
C GLY A 11 -18.93 -19.02 13.72
N VAL A 12 -18.38 -17.97 14.34
CA VAL A 12 -18.10 -16.69 13.65
C VAL A 12 -16.68 -16.20 13.94
N SER A 13 -15.67 -16.98 13.55
CA SER A 13 -14.27 -16.50 13.57
C SER A 13 -13.54 -16.57 12.22
N CYS A 14 -14.21 -16.98 11.14
CA CYS A 14 -13.66 -16.86 9.79
C CYS A 14 -14.07 -15.52 9.17
N ILE A 15 -13.79 -14.41 9.84
CA ILE A 15 -13.70 -13.13 9.15
C ILE A 15 -12.32 -13.17 8.48
N MET A 16 -12.26 -13.80 7.30
CA MET A 16 -11.19 -13.54 6.37
C MET A 16 -11.20 -12.03 6.18
N GLY A 17 -10.21 -11.35 6.73
CA GLY A 17 -10.05 -9.92 6.55
C GLY A 17 -9.95 -9.67 5.06
N THR A 18 -11.03 -9.18 4.46
CA THR A 18 -10.95 -8.55 3.15
C THR A 18 -10.01 -7.37 3.37
N ALA A 19 -8.75 -7.53 2.98
CA ALA A 19 -7.83 -6.42 2.87
C ALA A 19 -8.43 -5.52 1.79
N MET A 20 -9.29 -4.60 2.19
CA MET A 20 -9.80 -3.60 1.28
C MET A 20 -8.61 -2.77 0.85
N ALA A 21 -8.37 -2.69 -0.46
CA ALA A 21 -7.31 -1.86 -1.01
C ALA A 21 -7.48 -0.43 -0.46
N GLN A 22 -6.45 0.08 0.22
CA GLN A 22 -6.49 1.42 0.77
C GLN A 22 -6.28 2.43 -0.36
N ASN A 23 -7.29 3.27 -0.58
CA ASN A 23 -7.16 4.45 -1.45
C ASN A 23 -6.33 5.58 -0.82
N ASN A 24 -5.82 5.37 0.41
CA ASN A 24 -5.08 6.38 1.16
C ASN A 24 -3.57 6.15 1.01
N PRO A 25 -2.77 7.20 0.82
CA PRO A 25 -1.31 7.10 0.83
C PRO A 25 -0.79 6.51 2.14
N ILE A 26 0.13 5.55 2.03
CA ILE A 26 0.84 4.92 3.14
C ILE A 26 2.21 5.58 3.25
N LEU A 27 2.52 6.16 4.41
CA LEU A 27 3.85 6.71 4.68
C LEU A 27 4.85 5.58 4.93
N LEU A 28 5.92 5.51 4.13
CA LEU A 28 6.90 4.42 4.18
C LEU A 28 7.89 4.56 5.35
N PHE A 29 8.34 5.78 5.62
CA PHE A 29 9.27 6.07 6.71
C PHE A 29 8.69 7.13 7.66
N PRO A 30 8.01 6.72 8.74
CA PRO A 30 7.34 7.65 9.66
C PRO A 30 8.28 8.63 10.38
N LYS A 31 9.59 8.35 10.40
CA LYS A 31 10.61 9.20 11.02
C LYS A 31 11.38 10.05 10.00
N GLY A 32 10.93 10.09 8.74
CA GLY A 32 11.63 10.73 7.63
C GLY A 32 12.54 9.78 6.86
N ALA A 33 13.08 10.27 5.74
CA ALA A 33 13.93 9.50 4.83
C ALA A 33 15.12 8.83 5.55
N PRO A 34 15.42 7.55 5.26
CA PRO A 34 16.51 6.83 5.92
C PRO A 34 17.87 7.51 5.74
N GLY A 35 18.60 7.72 6.83
CA GLY A 35 19.93 8.32 6.82
C GLY A 35 19.95 9.85 6.76
N GLU A 36 18.79 10.49 6.62
CA GLU A 36 18.68 11.94 6.55
C GLU A 36 18.37 12.56 7.91
N THR A 37 18.99 13.70 8.17
CA THR A 37 18.78 14.49 9.41
C THR A 37 18.02 15.78 9.17
N THR A 38 17.88 16.18 7.90
CA THR A 38 17.19 17.41 7.49
C THR A 38 16.20 17.11 6.38
N LYS A 39 15.24 18.01 6.18
CA LYS A 39 14.25 17.87 5.11
C LYS A 39 14.92 18.13 3.76
N LEU A 40 14.86 17.12 2.89
CA LEU A 40 15.33 17.20 1.52
C LEU A 40 14.35 17.99 0.64
N ILE A 41 14.89 18.66 -0.36
CA ILE A 41 14.09 19.36 -1.39
C ILE A 41 13.93 18.42 -2.59
N GLU A 42 12.68 18.04 -2.83
CA GLU A 42 12.30 17.14 -3.93
C GLU A 42 12.71 17.69 -5.29
N LYS A 43 13.15 16.78 -6.17
CA LYS A 43 13.52 17.10 -7.54
C LYS A 43 12.92 16.08 -8.48
N ALA A 44 12.18 16.57 -9.47
CA ALA A 44 11.69 15.77 -10.58
C ALA A 44 12.67 15.83 -11.75
N ASP A 45 12.98 14.68 -12.31
CA ASP A 45 13.66 14.51 -13.58
C ASP A 45 12.63 14.01 -14.61
N THR A 46 12.31 14.91 -15.55
CA THR A 46 11.36 14.69 -16.65
C THR A 46 12.05 14.25 -17.94
N GLU A 47 13.37 14.09 -17.93
CA GLU A 47 14.17 13.65 -19.09
C GLU A 47 14.62 12.19 -18.95
N GLY A 48 13.97 11.45 -18.05
CA GLY A 48 14.24 10.04 -17.82
C GLY A 48 14.07 9.15 -19.06
N GLY A 49 14.53 7.91 -18.94
CA GLY A 49 14.36 6.90 -20.00
C GLY A 49 12.88 6.63 -20.32
N LYS A 50 12.63 5.97 -21.46
CA LYS A 50 11.27 5.61 -21.89
C LYS A 50 10.92 4.18 -21.51
N THR A 51 9.68 3.93 -21.09
CA THR A 51 9.09 2.60 -20.87
C THR A 51 7.70 2.57 -21.49
N GLY A 52 7.44 1.65 -22.42
CA GLY A 52 6.15 1.59 -23.13
C GLY A 52 5.85 2.81 -24.01
N GLY A 53 6.87 3.57 -24.43
CA GLY A 53 6.74 4.81 -25.21
C GLY A 53 6.66 6.09 -24.37
N GLU A 54 6.29 5.96 -23.10
CA GLU A 54 6.16 7.06 -22.14
C GLU A 54 7.46 7.35 -21.41
N THR A 55 7.68 8.61 -21.06
CA THR A 55 8.84 9.03 -20.27
C THR A 55 8.65 8.66 -18.80
N VAL A 56 9.65 8.02 -18.21
CA VAL A 56 9.64 7.66 -16.80
C VAL A 56 9.96 8.90 -15.96
N LEU A 57 9.00 9.35 -15.15
CA LEU A 57 9.22 10.38 -14.14
C LEU A 57 10.08 9.81 -13.01
N ARG A 58 11.24 10.43 -12.76
CA ARG A 58 12.11 10.08 -11.63
C ARG A 58 12.07 11.20 -10.61
N VAL A 59 11.60 10.91 -9.40
CA VAL A 59 11.62 11.87 -8.29
C VAL A 59 12.72 11.47 -7.31
N THR A 60 13.58 12.44 -6.97
CA THR A 60 14.69 12.27 -6.02
C THR A 60 14.50 13.22 -4.84
N ASN A 61 15.28 13.02 -3.77
CA ASN A 61 15.26 13.87 -2.58
C ASN A 61 13.88 13.95 -1.88
N VAL A 62 13.17 12.82 -1.85
CA VAL A 62 11.84 12.72 -1.23
C VAL A 62 12.00 12.54 0.28
N SER A 63 11.48 13.50 1.05
CA SER A 63 11.58 13.48 2.52
C SER A 63 10.54 12.57 3.17
N GLU A 64 9.36 12.51 2.59
CA GLU A 64 8.18 11.81 3.12
C GLU A 64 7.63 10.87 2.04
N PRO A 65 8.35 9.79 1.68
CA PRO A 65 7.92 8.92 0.60
C PRO A 65 6.67 8.16 1.00
N THR A 66 5.68 8.21 0.12
CA THR A 66 4.40 7.52 0.29
C THR A 66 4.16 6.54 -0.85
N ILE A 67 3.41 5.48 -0.56
CA ILE A 67 2.92 4.54 -1.57
C ILE A 67 1.40 4.49 -1.52
N THR A 68 0.76 4.53 -2.69
CA THR A 68 -0.68 4.26 -2.83
C THR A 68 -0.83 3.07 -3.75
N VAL A 69 -1.59 2.07 -3.32
CA VAL A 69 -1.86 0.87 -4.12
C VAL A 69 -3.30 0.92 -4.57
N TYR A 70 -3.52 1.11 -5.87
CA TYR A 70 -4.85 1.11 -6.46
C TYR A 70 -5.30 -0.31 -6.76
N PRO A 71 -6.55 -0.69 -6.45
CA PRO A 71 -7.07 -2.00 -6.81
C PRO A 71 -7.16 -2.16 -8.32
N ALA A 72 -6.96 -3.39 -8.79
CA ALA A 72 -7.33 -3.76 -10.15
C ALA A 72 -8.87 -3.72 -10.31
N PRO A 73 -9.40 -3.58 -11.54
CA PRO A 73 -10.83 -3.65 -11.78
C PRO A 73 -11.43 -4.95 -11.23
N ASP A 74 -12.64 -4.89 -10.68
CA ASP A 74 -13.29 -6.00 -9.97
C ASP A 74 -13.36 -7.29 -10.82
N GLU A 75 -13.50 -7.15 -12.13
CA GLU A 75 -13.55 -8.25 -13.10
C GLU A 75 -12.28 -9.11 -13.13
N VAL A 76 -11.13 -8.54 -12.75
CA VAL A 76 -9.81 -9.19 -12.78
C VAL A 76 -9.08 -9.15 -11.42
N ALA A 77 -9.72 -8.58 -10.39
CA ALA A 77 -9.13 -8.43 -9.07
C ALA A 77 -9.03 -9.79 -8.36
N THR A 78 -7.81 -10.22 -8.03
CA THR A 78 -7.55 -11.45 -7.27
C THR A 78 -7.57 -11.25 -5.75
N GLY A 79 -7.73 -10.00 -5.30
CA GLY A 79 -7.63 -9.62 -3.88
C GLY A 79 -6.20 -9.50 -3.36
N ALA A 80 -5.18 -9.63 -4.21
CA ALA A 80 -3.77 -9.50 -3.84
C ALA A 80 -3.03 -8.52 -4.76
N ALA A 81 -2.12 -7.73 -4.19
CA ALA A 81 -1.18 -6.87 -4.91
C ALA A 81 0.25 -7.26 -4.51
N VAL A 82 1.16 -7.31 -5.49
CA VAL A 82 2.59 -7.59 -5.27
C VAL A 82 3.37 -6.32 -5.60
N VAL A 83 4.16 -5.85 -4.63
CA VAL A 83 5.07 -4.71 -4.78
C VAL A 83 6.50 -5.27 -4.74
N VAL A 84 7.32 -4.91 -5.72
CA VAL A 84 8.73 -5.33 -5.85
C VAL A 84 9.64 -4.11 -5.77
#